data_AF-A0A0C3Q8V9-F1
#
_entry.id   AF-A0A0C3Q8V9-F1
#
_cell.length_a   1.000
_cell.length_b   1.000
_cell.length_c   1.000
_cell.angle_alpha   90.00
_cell.angle_beta   90.00
_cell.angle_gamma   90.00
#
_symmetry.space_group_name_H-M   'P 1'
#
loop_
_entity.id
_entity.type
_entity.pdbx_description
1 polymer ?
#
loop_
_entity_poly.entity_id
_entity_poly.type
_entity_poly.pdbx_seq_one_letter_code
_entity_poly.pdbx_strand_id
1 'polypeptide(L)'
;FRDYIVTWNQNIIDLPDRRSEIDVRLRLQIPRPGFRHFTNGISGIGQWTQGDTRDLEKEFLTAVAGAPRATARLITANRAYLDYVYLATYPYHTEDTLLEAERRVRDFEAVRDVYADLGGRISDDTGEAIEGFQIPKLHVPRHFPEYVRWKGTLDGSTTETSERLHIDLVKDGWRATNHRETHLLQMIRWLDLRERMESFELYREW
;
A
#
# COMPACT_ATOMS: atom_id res chain seq x y z
N PHE A 1 1.02 -1.88 4.71
CA PHE A 1 1.36 -3.20 4.15
C PHE A 1 2.86 -3.41 3.98
N ARG A 2 3.53 -2.78 3.00
CA ARG A 2 4.97 -2.99 2.72
C ARG A 2 5.89 -2.80 3.93
N ASP A 3 5.84 -1.64 4.59
CA ASP A 3 6.81 -1.27 5.63
C ASP A 3 6.78 -2.15 6.89
N TYR A 4 5.68 -2.90 7.09
CA TYR A 4 5.46 -3.68 8.29
C TYR A 4 5.17 -5.13 7.95
N ILE A 5 3.99 -5.40 7.39
CA ILE A 5 3.53 -6.77 7.15
C ILE A 5 4.50 -7.52 6.22
N VAL A 6 4.93 -6.92 5.11
CA VAL A 6 5.87 -7.58 4.20
C VAL A 6 7.24 -7.73 4.87
N THR A 7 7.81 -6.65 5.41
CA THR A 7 9.10 -6.66 6.11
C THR A 7 9.16 -7.69 7.24
N TRP A 8 8.14 -7.74 8.11
CA TRP A 8 8.11 -8.68 9.22
C TRP A 8 8.02 -10.13 8.75
N ASN A 9 7.27 -10.41 7.68
CA ASN A 9 7.25 -11.75 7.10
C ASN A 9 8.59 -12.10 6.45
N GLN A 10 9.26 -11.17 5.77
CA GLN A 10 10.62 -11.39 5.25
C GLN A 10 11.57 -11.76 6.39
N ASN A 11 11.56 -11.00 7.49
CA ASN A 11 12.38 -11.29 8.67
C ASN A 11 12.07 -12.66 9.32
N ILE A 12 10.81 -13.13 9.26
CA ILE A 12 10.41 -14.43 9.80
C ILE A 12 10.77 -15.58 8.88
N ILE A 13 10.58 -15.40 7.57
CA ILE A 13 10.60 -16.47 6.57
C ILE A 13 11.98 -16.60 5.92
N ASP A 14 12.63 -15.49 5.63
CA ASP A 14 13.93 -15.47 4.97
C ASP A 14 15.04 -15.80 5.99
N LEU A 15 16.01 -16.60 5.56
CA LEU A 15 17.16 -16.97 6.36
C LEU A 15 18.37 -16.10 5.96
N PRO A 16 19.20 -15.62 6.91
CA PRO A 16 20.28 -14.67 6.62
C PRO A 16 21.27 -15.10 5.53
N ASP A 17 21.58 -16.40 5.47
CA ASP A 17 22.60 -16.95 4.56
C ASP A 17 22.01 -17.56 3.28
N ARG A 18 20.75 -17.26 2.95
CA ARG A 18 20.05 -17.83 1.79
C ARG A 18 19.39 -16.76 0.94
N ARG A 19 19.03 -17.15 -0.29
CA ARG A 19 18.13 -16.32 -1.11
C ARG A 19 16.80 -16.15 -0.39
N SER A 20 16.19 -14.98 -0.52
CA SER A 20 14.85 -14.72 0.01
C SER A 20 13.88 -15.81 -0.45
N GLU A 21 13.34 -16.53 0.54
CA GLU A 21 12.38 -17.61 0.35
C GLU A 21 11.06 -17.02 -0.18
N ILE A 22 10.66 -15.84 0.32
CA ILE A 22 9.51 -15.10 -0.22
C ILE A 22 9.69 -14.80 -1.71
N ASP A 23 10.86 -14.30 -2.13
CA ASP A 23 11.11 -14.04 -3.56
C ASP A 23 11.09 -15.31 -4.40
N VAL A 24 11.64 -16.41 -3.90
CA VAL A 24 11.59 -17.70 -4.59
C VAL A 24 10.14 -18.14 -4.79
N ARG A 25 9.31 -18.01 -3.75
CA ARG A 25 7.89 -18.41 -3.80
C ARG A 25 7.07 -17.56 -4.74
N LEU A 26 7.25 -16.24 -4.70
CA LEU A 26 6.59 -15.33 -5.64
C LEU A 26 6.98 -15.65 -7.10
N ARG A 27 8.22 -16.04 -7.34
CA ARG A 27 8.69 -16.49 -8.67
C ARG A 27 8.08 -17.81 -9.12
N LEU A 28 7.79 -18.71 -8.18
CA LEU A 28 7.21 -20.03 -8.47
C LEU A 28 5.69 -20.00 -8.64
N GLN A 29 5.02 -18.89 -8.35
CA GLN A 29 3.59 -18.77 -8.58
C GLN A 29 3.27 -18.86 -10.07
N ILE A 30 2.21 -19.60 -10.38
CA ILE A 30 1.72 -19.78 -11.74
C ILE A 30 1.22 -18.43 -12.26
N PRO A 31 1.67 -17.95 -13.45
CA PRO A 31 1.12 -16.75 -14.06
C PRO A 31 -0.39 -16.86 -14.29
N ARG A 32 -1.15 -15.87 -13.84
CA ARG A 32 -2.62 -15.84 -13.94
C ARG A 32 -3.09 -14.52 -14.55
N PRO A 33 -4.09 -14.52 -15.45
CA PRO A 33 -4.69 -13.29 -15.97
C PRO A 33 -5.20 -12.39 -14.82
N GLY A 34 -4.88 -11.09 -14.87
CA GLY A 34 -5.29 -10.11 -13.85
C GLY A 34 -4.40 -10.04 -12.60
N PHE A 35 -3.36 -10.87 -12.53
CA PHE A 35 -2.37 -10.87 -11.46
C PHE A 35 -0.99 -10.56 -12.02
N ARG A 36 -0.19 -9.82 -11.25
CA ARG A 36 1.20 -9.58 -11.61
C ARG A 36 2.04 -10.79 -11.26
N HIS A 37 2.85 -11.23 -12.23
CA HIS A 37 3.86 -12.25 -11.98
C HIS A 37 5.19 -11.59 -11.56
N PHE A 38 5.63 -11.85 -10.33
CA PHE A 38 6.87 -11.28 -9.76
C PHE A 38 8.10 -12.13 -10.15
N THR A 39 8.51 -12.05 -11.42
CA THR A 39 9.63 -12.84 -12.00
C THR A 39 10.98 -12.65 -11.28
N ASN A 40 11.18 -11.50 -10.64
CA ASN A 40 12.40 -11.19 -9.88
C ASN A 40 12.16 -11.15 -8.36
N GLY A 41 10.97 -11.57 -7.89
CA GLY A 41 10.55 -11.34 -6.51
C GLY A 41 10.29 -9.85 -6.24
N ILE A 42 10.40 -9.47 -4.96
CA ILE A 42 10.10 -8.13 -4.45
C ILE A 42 11.29 -7.47 -3.77
N SER A 43 12.34 -8.20 -3.37
CA SER A 43 13.49 -7.62 -2.66
C SER A 43 14.29 -6.63 -3.50
N GLY A 44 14.24 -6.73 -4.84
CA GLY A 44 14.91 -5.80 -5.75
C GLY A 44 14.13 -4.50 -6.01
N ILE A 45 12.92 -4.34 -5.49
CA ILE A 45 12.09 -3.16 -5.73
C ILE A 45 12.57 -2.02 -4.83
N GLY A 46 13.33 -1.08 -5.41
CA GLY A 46 13.85 0.08 -4.69
C GLY A 46 12.80 1.13 -4.36
N GLN A 47 11.89 1.44 -5.29
CA GLN A 47 10.77 2.36 -5.09
C GLN A 47 9.46 1.63 -5.30
N TRP A 48 8.64 1.59 -4.25
CA TRP A 48 7.33 0.96 -4.27
C TRP A 48 6.28 1.96 -4.71
N THR A 49 5.50 1.59 -5.73
CA THR A 49 4.26 2.28 -6.07
C THR A 49 3.08 1.66 -5.32
N GLN A 50 1.97 2.40 -5.28
CA GLN A 50 0.71 1.85 -4.77
C GLN A 50 0.22 0.67 -5.63
N GLY A 51 0.50 0.68 -6.94
CA GLY A 51 0.22 -0.43 -7.85
C GLY A 51 1.01 -1.69 -7.48
N ASP A 52 2.31 -1.56 -7.23
CA ASP A 52 3.15 -2.69 -6.77
C ASP A 52 2.61 -3.30 -5.48
N THR A 53 2.19 -2.44 -4.55
CA THR A 53 1.63 -2.83 -3.25
C THR A 53 0.33 -3.63 -3.45
N ARG A 54 -0.59 -3.11 -4.25
CA ARG A 54 -1.89 -3.74 -4.54
C ARG A 54 -1.73 -5.09 -5.25
N ASP A 55 -0.78 -5.19 -6.17
CA ASP A 55 -0.50 -6.44 -6.85
C ASP A 55 0.15 -7.47 -5.92
N LEU A 56 1.02 -7.03 -5.00
CA LEU A 56 1.60 -7.93 -4.02
C LEU A 56 0.53 -8.42 -3.02
N GLU A 57 -0.38 -7.58 -2.55
CA GLU A 57 -1.45 -7.98 -1.63
C GLU A 57 -2.24 -9.20 -2.13
N LYS A 58 -2.51 -9.26 -3.45
CA LYS A 58 -3.18 -10.39 -4.13
C LYS A 58 -2.41 -11.71 -4.07
N GLU A 59 -1.08 -11.64 -4.04
CA GLU A 59 -0.18 -12.80 -4.14
C GLU A 59 0.53 -13.12 -2.81
N PHE A 60 0.40 -12.26 -1.81
CA PHE A 60 1.22 -12.31 -0.62
C PHE A 60 0.91 -13.51 0.27
N LEU A 61 -0.37 -13.78 0.52
CA LEU A 61 -0.77 -14.86 1.41
C LEU A 61 -0.35 -16.23 0.85
N THR A 62 -0.44 -16.43 -0.46
CA THR A 62 -0.02 -17.66 -1.14
C THR A 62 1.49 -17.83 -1.12
N ALA A 63 2.26 -16.73 -1.22
CA ALA A 63 3.70 -16.77 -1.01
C ALA A 63 4.03 -17.22 0.42
N VAL A 64 3.36 -16.67 1.44
CA VAL A 64 3.63 -17.01 2.85
C VAL A 64 3.17 -18.43 3.23
N ALA A 65 1.98 -18.86 2.82
CA ALA A 65 1.25 -20.00 3.41
C ALA A 65 1.91 -21.38 3.30
N GLY A 66 2.99 -21.53 2.55
CA GLY A 66 3.76 -22.78 2.49
C GLY A 66 5.15 -22.70 3.11
N ALA A 67 5.55 -21.56 3.67
CA ALA A 67 6.93 -21.34 4.10
C ALA A 67 7.22 -22.21 5.33
N PRO A 68 8.41 -22.83 5.46
CA PRO A 68 8.70 -23.70 6.59
C PRO A 68 8.50 -23.03 7.96
N ARG A 69 8.70 -21.71 8.04
CA ARG A 69 8.52 -20.89 9.25
C ARG A 69 7.15 -20.20 9.34
N ALA A 70 6.29 -20.35 8.33
CA ALA A 70 4.94 -19.79 8.34
C ALA A 70 4.00 -20.66 9.19
N THR A 71 3.94 -20.35 10.48
CA THR A 71 2.99 -20.98 11.39
C THR A 71 1.54 -20.67 10.99
N ALA A 72 0.60 -21.53 11.39
CA ALA A 72 -0.83 -21.28 11.17
C ALA A 72 -1.27 -19.92 11.76
N ARG A 73 -0.67 -19.51 12.88
CA ARG A 73 -0.93 -18.22 13.52
C ARG A 73 -0.43 -17.04 12.68
N LEU A 74 0.75 -17.15 12.07
CA LEU A 74 1.27 -16.14 11.13
C LEU A 74 0.38 -16.01 9.89
N ILE A 75 -0.05 -17.15 9.32
CA ILE A 75 -0.98 -17.16 8.18
C ILE A 75 -2.30 -16.48 8.55
N THR A 76 -2.82 -16.76 9.74
CA THR A 76 -4.04 -16.14 10.27
C THR A 76 -3.89 -14.63 10.42
N ALA A 77 -2.76 -14.15 10.96
CA ALA A 77 -2.45 -12.72 11.07
C ALA A 77 -2.42 -12.02 9.71
N ASN A 78 -1.69 -12.60 8.75
CA ASN A 78 -1.60 -12.05 7.40
C ASN A 78 -2.95 -12.02 6.70
N ARG A 79 -3.75 -13.09 6.84
CA ARG A 79 -5.10 -13.16 6.28
C ARG A 79 -6.02 -12.11 6.90
N ALA A 80 -6.04 -11.98 8.23
CA ALA A 80 -6.89 -11.00 8.91
C ALA A 80 -6.55 -9.56 8.49
N TYR A 81 -5.25 -9.25 8.34
CA TYR A 81 -4.81 -7.96 7.80
C TYR A 81 -5.31 -7.73 6.37
N LEU A 82 -5.11 -8.70 5.48
CA LEU A 82 -5.52 -8.59 4.08
C LEU A 82 -7.05 -8.52 3.94
N ASP A 83 -7.80 -9.28 4.72
CA ASP A 83 -9.27 -9.26 4.71
C ASP A 83 -9.78 -7.86 5.05
N TYR A 84 -9.19 -7.19 6.05
CA TYR A 84 -9.50 -5.77 6.34
C TYR A 84 -9.13 -4.85 5.17
N VAL A 85 -7.93 -4.99 4.59
CA VAL A 85 -7.51 -4.16 3.44
C VAL A 85 -8.49 -4.31 2.29
N TYR A 86 -8.89 -5.54 1.94
CA TYR A 86 -9.85 -5.76 0.86
C TYR A 86 -11.21 -5.14 1.16
N LEU A 87 -11.74 -5.29 2.38
CA LEU A 87 -12.98 -4.63 2.77
C LEU A 87 -12.86 -3.12 2.64
N ALA A 88 -11.77 -2.52 3.12
CA ALA A 88 -11.54 -1.08 3.04
C ALA A 88 -11.42 -0.55 1.59
N THR A 89 -11.18 -1.42 0.60
CA THR A 89 -11.15 -1.05 -0.82
C THR A 89 -12.50 -1.19 -1.54
N TYR A 90 -13.56 -1.56 -0.84
CA TYR A 90 -14.88 -1.66 -1.46
C TYR A 90 -15.37 -0.27 -1.87
N PRO A 91 -15.98 -0.14 -3.07
CA PRO A 91 -16.50 1.15 -3.53
C PRO A 91 -17.71 1.61 -2.71
N TYR A 92 -18.41 0.67 -2.06
CA TYR A 92 -19.60 0.94 -1.26
C TYR A 92 -19.62 0.03 -0.03
N HIS A 93 -20.15 0.55 1.07
CA HIS A 93 -20.29 -0.16 2.32
C HIS A 93 -21.76 -0.27 2.75
N THR A 94 -22.09 -1.41 3.34
CA THR A 94 -23.31 -1.62 4.10
C THR A 94 -22.93 -1.77 5.57
N GLU A 95 -23.89 -1.70 6.49
CA GLU A 95 -23.61 -1.96 7.90
C GLU A 95 -23.00 -3.36 8.12
N ASP A 96 -23.40 -4.36 7.33
CA ASP A 96 -22.81 -5.70 7.39
C ASP A 96 -21.32 -5.69 7.00
N THR A 97 -20.94 -4.99 5.92
CA THR A 97 -19.51 -4.93 5.53
C THR A 97 -18.67 -4.10 6.50
N LEU A 98 -19.28 -3.12 7.19
CA LEU A 98 -18.63 -2.37 8.26
C LEU A 98 -18.41 -3.22 9.51
N LEU A 99 -19.43 -3.97 9.96
CA LEU A 99 -19.30 -4.92 11.08
C LEU A 99 -18.27 -6.02 10.77
N GLU A 100 -18.22 -6.46 9.51
CA GLU A 100 -17.21 -7.39 9.04
C GLU A 100 -15.81 -6.77 9.16
N ALA A 101 -15.60 -5.53 8.71
CA ALA A 101 -14.32 -4.83 8.81
C ALA A 101 -13.87 -4.67 10.28
N GLU A 102 -14.79 -4.29 11.18
CA GLU A 102 -14.54 -4.23 12.63
C GLU A 102 -14.09 -5.58 13.19
N ARG A 103 -14.71 -6.68 12.75
CA ARG A 103 -14.31 -8.02 13.15
C ARG A 103 -12.91 -8.36 12.64
N ARG A 104 -12.59 -8.10 11.37
CA ARG A 104 -11.26 -8.39 10.80
C ARG A 104 -10.14 -7.61 11.47
N VAL A 105 -10.40 -6.36 11.85
CA VAL A 105 -9.44 -5.58 12.66
C VAL A 105 -9.22 -6.23 14.02
N ARG A 106 -10.28 -6.65 14.73
CA ARG A 106 -10.14 -7.35 16.01
C ARG A 106 -9.41 -8.69 15.87
N ASP A 107 -9.73 -9.47 14.84
CA ASP A 107 -9.08 -10.74 14.56
C ASP A 107 -7.58 -10.53 14.33
N PHE A 108 -7.19 -9.51 13.55
CA PHE A 108 -5.79 -9.14 13.35
C PHE A 108 -5.12 -8.73 14.67
N GLU A 109 -5.77 -7.90 15.48
CA GLU A 109 -5.19 -7.42 16.74
C GLU A 109 -5.00 -8.51 17.78
N ALA A 110 -5.87 -9.52 17.79
CA ALA A 110 -5.77 -10.67 18.67
C ALA A 110 -4.59 -11.60 18.33
N VAL A 111 -4.02 -11.49 17.12
CA VAL A 111 -3.00 -12.42 16.61
C VAL A 111 -1.70 -11.73 16.15
N ARG A 112 -1.67 -10.40 16.03
CA ARG A 112 -0.53 -9.63 15.48
C ARG A 112 0.76 -9.80 16.28
N ASP A 113 0.68 -10.13 17.55
CA ASP A 113 1.83 -10.41 18.41
C ASP A 113 2.70 -11.56 17.86
N VAL A 114 2.13 -12.45 17.03
CA VAL A 114 2.90 -13.48 16.31
C VAL A 114 4.05 -12.91 15.47
N TYR A 115 3.95 -11.67 14.98
CA TYR A 115 5.06 -11.05 14.24
C TYR A 115 6.26 -10.76 15.14
N ALA A 116 6.03 -10.41 16.42
CA ALA A 116 7.08 -10.21 17.40
C ALA A 116 7.58 -11.57 17.92
N ASP A 117 6.67 -12.48 18.28
CA ASP A 117 7.00 -13.81 18.80
C ASP A 117 7.92 -14.62 17.88
N LEU A 118 7.74 -14.48 16.56
CA LEU A 118 8.55 -15.17 15.55
C LEU A 118 9.81 -14.39 15.13
N GLY A 119 10.09 -13.25 15.76
CA GLY A 119 11.27 -12.42 15.50
C GLY A 119 11.17 -11.58 14.22
N GLY A 120 9.98 -11.35 13.69
CA GLY A 120 9.79 -10.53 12.49
C GLY A 120 9.90 -9.03 12.74
N ARG A 121 9.47 -8.61 13.92
CA ARG A 121 9.46 -7.20 14.31
C ARG A 121 10.73 -6.84 15.09
N ILE A 122 11.73 -6.38 14.38
CA ILE A 122 13.04 -5.95 14.92
C ILE A 122 13.25 -4.46 14.69
N SER A 123 14.06 -3.85 15.56
CA SER A 123 14.57 -2.49 15.40
C SER A 123 15.66 -2.47 14.33
N ASP A 124 15.55 -1.58 13.35
CA ASP A 124 16.60 -1.40 12.34
C ASP A 124 17.90 -0.84 12.96
N ASP A 125 17.79 -0.07 14.05
CA ASP A 125 18.93 0.58 14.71
C ASP A 125 19.64 -0.36 15.69
N THR A 126 18.89 -1.14 16.47
CA THR A 126 19.44 -1.96 17.56
C THR A 126 19.44 -3.46 17.25
N GLY A 127 18.69 -3.90 16.24
CA GLY A 127 18.48 -5.32 15.95
C GLY A 127 17.63 -6.07 16.97
N GLU A 128 17.15 -5.38 18.01
CA GLU A 128 16.36 -5.98 19.10
C GLU A 128 14.90 -6.16 18.71
N ALA A 129 14.26 -7.19 19.26
CA ALA A 129 12.84 -7.43 19.06
C ALA A 129 11.99 -6.31 19.69
N ILE A 130 10.98 -5.84 18.97
CA ILE A 130 10.03 -4.83 19.46
C ILE A 130 8.68 -5.50 19.70
N GLU A 131 8.22 -5.57 20.95
CA GLU A 131 6.96 -6.24 21.30
C GLU A 131 5.71 -5.39 21.03
N GLY A 132 5.82 -4.05 21.15
CA GLY A 132 4.66 -3.16 21.09
C GLY A 132 4.18 -2.85 19.67
N PHE A 133 2.86 -2.73 19.46
CA PHE A 133 2.24 -2.41 18.15
C PHE A 133 1.62 -1.02 18.07
N GLN A 134 2.19 -0.04 18.75
CA GLN A 134 1.73 1.37 18.73
C GLN A 134 2.13 2.06 17.42
N ILE A 135 1.65 1.54 16.29
CA ILE A 135 1.89 2.07 14.95
C ILE A 135 0.62 2.76 14.47
N PRO A 136 0.65 4.08 14.20
CA PRO A 136 -0.52 4.81 13.70
C PRO A 136 -1.18 4.13 12.49
N LYS A 137 -0.38 3.68 11.50
CA LYS A 137 -0.86 2.96 10.31
C LYS A 137 -1.58 1.64 10.60
N LEU A 138 -1.32 0.98 11.74
CA LEU A 138 -2.03 -0.23 12.16
C LEU A 138 -3.18 0.06 13.15
N HIS A 139 -3.25 1.29 13.67
CA HIS A 139 -4.29 1.74 14.59
C HIS A 139 -5.49 2.36 13.86
N VAL A 140 -5.23 3.17 12.82
CA VAL A 140 -6.25 3.84 11.99
C VAL A 140 -7.39 2.90 11.53
N PRO A 141 -7.14 1.63 11.14
CA PRO A 141 -8.19 0.69 10.78
C PRO A 141 -9.37 0.56 11.75
N ARG A 142 -9.16 0.79 13.05
CA ARG A 142 -10.24 0.76 14.06
C ARG A 142 -11.33 1.79 13.80
N HIS A 143 -10.95 2.93 13.25
CA HIS A 143 -11.82 4.08 13.02
C HIS A 143 -12.43 4.10 11.62
N PHE A 144 -12.04 3.15 10.76
CA PHE A 144 -12.53 3.05 9.39
C PHE A 144 -14.07 3.04 9.30
N PRO A 145 -14.80 2.23 10.09
CA PRO A 145 -16.26 2.21 10.05
C PRO A 145 -16.90 3.54 10.46
N GLU A 146 -16.35 4.20 11.49
CA GLU A 146 -16.82 5.49 11.97
C GLU A 146 -16.62 6.57 10.90
N TYR A 147 -15.46 6.55 10.21
CA TYR A 147 -15.20 7.47 9.11
C TYR A 147 -16.13 7.27 7.94
N VAL A 148 -16.44 6.01 7.58
CA VAL A 148 -17.40 5.72 6.50
C VAL A 148 -18.80 6.20 6.88
N ARG A 149 -19.26 5.95 8.11
CA ARG A 149 -20.57 6.45 8.58
C ARG A 149 -20.65 7.97 8.59
N TRP A 150 -19.56 8.65 8.95
CA TRP A 150 -19.53 10.11 9.03
C TRP A 150 -19.37 10.80 7.67
N LYS A 151 -18.53 10.24 6.77
CA LYS A 151 -18.12 10.89 5.52
C LYS A 151 -18.71 10.25 4.26
N GLY A 152 -19.39 9.11 4.37
CA GLY A 152 -19.78 8.31 3.21
C GLY A 152 -18.61 7.49 2.68
N THR A 153 -18.31 7.58 1.38
CA THR A 153 -17.18 6.84 0.81
C THR A 153 -15.85 7.56 1.09
N LEU A 154 -14.75 6.80 1.14
CA LEU A 154 -13.41 7.36 1.38
C LEU A 154 -12.69 7.79 0.09
N ASP A 155 -13.30 7.59 -1.09
CA ASP A 155 -12.67 7.86 -2.39
C ASP A 155 -12.18 9.31 -2.50
N GLY A 156 -12.93 10.27 -1.94
CA GLY A 156 -12.59 11.70 -1.92
C GLY A 156 -11.59 12.11 -0.83
N SER A 157 -11.11 11.17 -0.01
CA SER A 157 -10.15 11.42 1.07
C SER A 157 -8.73 10.94 0.75
N THR A 158 -8.53 10.37 -0.42
CA THR A 158 -7.21 9.93 -0.88
C THR A 158 -6.38 11.10 -1.40
N THR A 159 -5.05 10.96 -1.36
CA THR A 159 -4.14 11.96 -1.96
C THR A 159 -3.94 11.74 -3.46
N GLU A 160 -4.54 10.71 -4.06
CA GLU A 160 -4.36 10.37 -5.48
C GLU A 160 -4.73 11.53 -6.40
N THR A 161 -5.84 12.24 -6.11
CA THR A 161 -6.24 13.43 -6.87
C THR A 161 -5.19 14.53 -6.78
N SER A 162 -4.69 14.81 -5.58
CA SER A 162 -3.65 15.82 -5.39
C SER A 162 -2.32 15.41 -6.03
N GLU A 163 -1.96 14.13 -6.01
CA GLU A 163 -0.76 13.60 -6.65
C GLU A 163 -0.87 13.67 -8.18
N ARG A 164 -2.06 13.40 -8.74
CA ARG A 164 -2.34 13.57 -10.16
C ARG A 164 -2.22 15.04 -10.57
N LEU A 165 -2.84 15.95 -9.82
CA LEU A 165 -2.70 17.39 -10.04
C LEU A 165 -1.25 17.84 -9.90
N HIS A 166 -0.47 17.27 -8.99
CA HIS A 166 0.96 17.59 -8.87
C HIS A 166 1.77 17.21 -10.13
N ILE A 167 1.39 16.15 -10.86
CA ILE A 167 2.00 15.84 -12.15
C ILE A 167 1.72 16.97 -13.15
N ASP A 168 0.44 17.27 -13.35
CA ASP A 168 -0.01 18.17 -14.41
C ASP A 168 0.36 19.63 -14.09
N LEU A 169 0.24 20.06 -12.82
CA LEU A 169 0.47 21.44 -12.40
C LEU A 169 1.93 21.74 -12.05
N VAL A 170 2.69 20.76 -11.56
CA VAL A 170 4.05 21.01 -11.06
C VAL A 170 5.11 20.33 -11.91
N LYS A 171 5.01 19.01 -12.16
CA LYS A 171 6.08 18.31 -12.91
C LYS A 171 6.14 18.75 -14.37
N ASP A 172 4.99 18.87 -15.03
CA ASP A 172 4.94 19.31 -16.43
C ASP A 172 5.28 20.79 -16.57
N GLY A 173 4.77 21.63 -15.65
CA GLY A 173 5.17 23.02 -15.56
C GLY A 173 6.68 23.18 -15.39
N TRP A 174 7.29 22.42 -14.47
CA TRP A 174 8.73 22.44 -14.22
C TRP A 174 9.52 22.06 -15.48
N ARG A 175 9.14 20.97 -16.16
CA ARG A 175 9.77 20.51 -17.41
C ARG A 175 9.69 21.54 -18.53
N ALA A 176 8.67 22.39 -18.54
CA ALA A 176 8.50 23.46 -19.52
C ALA A 176 9.32 24.72 -19.19
N THR A 177 10.03 24.76 -18.06
CA THR A 177 10.89 25.89 -17.69
C THR A 177 12.32 25.74 -18.17
N ASN A 178 13.11 26.80 -18.01
CA ASN A 178 14.56 26.78 -18.19
C ASN A 178 15.35 26.33 -16.93
N HIS A 179 14.66 25.88 -15.87
CA HIS A 179 15.25 25.44 -14.59
C HIS A 179 16.14 26.49 -13.87
N ARG A 180 15.93 27.79 -14.10
CA ARG A 180 16.64 28.88 -13.40
C ARG A 180 15.82 29.43 -12.23
N GLU A 181 16.38 30.38 -11.49
CA GLU A 181 15.75 31.00 -10.31
C GLU A 181 14.32 31.50 -10.58
N THR A 182 14.03 31.98 -11.80
CA THR A 182 12.70 32.45 -12.20
C THR A 182 11.75 31.35 -12.68
N HIS A 183 12.06 30.07 -12.45
CA HIS A 183 11.23 28.93 -12.88
C HIS A 183 9.79 29.03 -12.37
N LEU A 184 9.55 29.47 -11.13
CA LEU A 184 8.18 29.60 -10.59
C LEU A 184 7.31 30.51 -11.46
N LEU A 185 7.83 31.66 -11.90
CA LEU A 185 7.10 32.57 -12.80
C LEU A 185 6.85 31.94 -14.17
N GLN A 186 7.79 31.13 -14.66
CA GLN A 186 7.63 30.40 -15.92
C GLN A 186 6.57 29.31 -15.79
N MET A 187 6.53 28.58 -14.68
CA MET A 187 5.50 27.58 -14.38
C MET A 187 4.11 28.22 -14.30
N ILE A 188 3.97 29.33 -13.57
CA ILE A 188 2.69 30.07 -13.47
C ILE A 188 2.23 30.53 -14.86
N ARG A 189 3.12 31.10 -15.66
CA ARG A 189 2.78 31.53 -17.03
C ARG A 189 2.40 30.35 -17.93
N TRP A 190 3.09 29.22 -17.79
CA TRP A 190 2.79 28.01 -18.53
C TRP A 190 1.39 27.46 -18.19
N LEU A 191 1.02 27.47 -16.91
CA LEU A 191 -0.32 27.08 -16.45
C LEU A 191 -1.42 28.01 -16.97
N ASP A 192 -1.24 29.34 -16.82
CA ASP A 192 -2.20 30.35 -17.31
C ASP A 192 -2.45 30.22 -18.82
N LEU A 193 -1.41 29.95 -19.61
CA LEU A 193 -1.57 29.71 -21.04
C LEU A 193 -2.39 28.45 -21.32
N ARG A 194 -2.15 27.36 -20.59
CA ARG A 194 -2.85 26.08 -20.78
C ARG A 194 -4.33 26.20 -20.42
N GLU A 195 -4.65 26.85 -19.30
CA GLU A 195 -6.03 27.12 -18.89
C GLU A 195 -6.79 27.97 -19.93
N ARG A 196 -6.12 28.97 -20.52
CA ARG A 196 -6.71 29.79 -21.60
C ARG A 196 -6.97 29.01 -22.87
N MET A 197 -6.05 28.12 -23.27
CA MET A 197 -6.24 27.27 -24.45
C MET A 197 -7.40 26.31 -24.23
N GLU A 198 -7.47 25.63 -23.08
CA GLU A 198 -8.55 24.71 -22.73
C GLU A 198 -9.91 25.43 -22.70
N SER A 199 -9.97 26.62 -22.09
CA SER A 199 -11.18 27.46 -22.10
C SER A 199 -11.62 27.85 -23.52
N PHE A 200 -10.66 28.15 -24.41
CA PHE A 200 -10.95 28.49 -25.80
C PHE A 200 -11.40 27.28 -26.61
N GLU A 201 -10.84 26.09 -26.37
CA GLU A 201 -11.28 24.84 -26.99
C GLU A 201 -12.73 24.51 -26.59
N LEU A 202 -13.06 24.59 -25.29
CA LEU A 202 -14.42 24.41 -24.80
C LEU A 202 -15.42 25.38 -25.44
N TYR A 203 -15.03 26.65 -25.60
CA TYR A 203 -15.85 27.65 -26.29
C TYR A 203 -16.09 27.30 -27.78
N ARG A 204 -15.13 26.67 -28.46
CA ARG A 204 -15.28 26.27 -29.86
C ARG A 204 -16.17 25.04 -30.06
N GLU A 205 -16.27 24.19 -29.05
CA GLU A 205 -17.09 22.97 -29.08
C GLU A 205 -18.56 23.19 -28.69
N TRP A 206 -18.86 24.34 -28.06
CA TRP A 206 -20.21 24.78 -27.67
C TRP A 206 -20.97 25.41 -28.84
#